data_AF-A0A527HLJ6-F1
#
_entry.id   AF-A0A527HLJ6-F1
#
_cell.length_a   1.000
_cell.length_b   1.000
_cell.length_c   1.000
_cell.angle_alpha   90.00
_cell.angle_beta   90.00
_cell.angle_gamma   90.00
#
_symmetry.space_group_name_H-M   'P 1'
#
loop_
_entity.id
_entity.type
_entity.pdbx_description
1 polymer ?
#
loop_
_entity_poly.entity_id
_entity_poly.type
_entity_poly.pdbx_seq_one_letter_code
_entity_poly.pdbx_strand_id
1 'polypeptide(L)' 'MELGLYTFADVSPQPGPGAIGPHERLRNLIEEVELADQVGLDVFGLGEHHRPDYAAS' A
#
# COMPACT_ATOMS: atom_id res chain seq x y z
N MET A 1 16.18 16.00 9.16
CA MET A 1 14.73 15.76 9.31
C MET A 1 14.38 14.82 8.19
N GLU A 2 13.71 13.72 8.49
CA GLU A 2 13.28 12.73 7.50
C GLU A 2 11.76 12.84 7.30
N LEU A 3 11.30 12.75 6.06
CA LEU A 3 9.89 12.77 5.68
C LEU A 3 9.57 11.51 4.86
N GLY A 4 8.41 10.92 5.13
CA GLY A 4 8.04 9.65 4.50
C GLY A 4 6.55 9.37 4.50
N LEU A 5 6.19 8.22 3.93
CA LEU A 5 4.83 7.69 3.85
C LEU A 5 4.71 6.38 4.65
N TYR A 6 3.49 6.05 5.04
CA TYR A 6 3.18 4.74 5.62
C TYR A 6 1.80 4.25 5.15
N THR A 7 1.63 2.92 5.07
CA THR A 7 0.35 2.27 4.75
C THR A 7 0.28 0.86 5.34
N PHE A 8 -0.94 0.32 5.45
CA PHE A 8 -1.18 -1.09 5.76
C PHE A 8 -1.54 -1.93 4.53
N ALA A 9 -1.46 -1.34 3.33
CA ALA A 9 -1.87 -1.97 2.08
C ALA A 9 -3.34 -2.43 2.10
N ASP A 10 -4.26 -1.55 2.51
CA ASP A 10 -5.70 -1.77 2.59
C ASP A 10 -6.29 -2.23 1.24
N VAL A 11 -7.19 -3.22 1.27
CA VAL A 11 -8.00 -3.63 0.11
C VAL A 11 -9.44 -3.17 0.29
N SER A 12 -10.22 -3.17 -0.80
CA SER A 12 -11.64 -2.84 -0.70
C SER A 12 -12.37 -3.85 0.20
N PRO A 13 -13.13 -3.40 1.22
CA PRO A 13 -13.74 -4.29 2.21
C PRO A 13 -14.88 -5.13 1.63
N GLN A 14 -15.44 -4.72 0.49
CA GLN A 14 -16.51 -5.43 -0.21
C GLN A 14 -16.21 -5.49 -1.71
N PRO A 15 -16.53 -6.60 -2.39
CA PRO A 15 -16.38 -6.70 -3.84
C PRO A 15 -17.42 -5.84 -4.56
N GLY A 16 -17.05 -5.31 -5.72
CA GLY A 16 -17.93 -4.51 -6.56
C GLY A 16 -17.18 -3.86 -7.72
N PRO A 17 -17.89 -3.17 -8.63
CA PRO A 17 -17.25 -2.40 -9.68
C PRO A 17 -16.27 -1.37 -9.08
N GLY A 18 -15.00 -1.44 -9.49
CA GLY A 18 -13.93 -0.56 -8.98
C GLY A 18 -13.34 -0.97 -7.63
N ALA A 19 -13.74 -2.12 -7.06
CA ALA A 19 -13.11 -2.64 -5.85
C ALA A 19 -11.68 -3.11 -6.16
N ILE A 20 -10.72 -2.64 -5.37
CA ILE A 20 -9.31 -3.02 -5.47
C ILE A 20 -9.08 -4.25 -4.59
N GLY A 21 -8.77 -5.38 -5.22
CA GLY A 21 -8.39 -6.61 -4.54
C GLY A 21 -6.90 -6.67 -4.19
N PRO A 22 -6.45 -7.71 -3.45
CA PRO A 22 -5.06 -7.82 -2.99
C PRO A 22 -4.01 -7.76 -4.11
N HIS A 23 -4.27 -8.40 -5.24
CA HIS A 23 -3.32 -8.42 -6.35
C HIS A 23 -3.08 -7.03 -6.95
N GLU A 24 -4.15 -6.28 -7.23
CA GLU A 24 -4.05 -4.92 -7.73
C GLU A 24 -3.47 -3.98 -6.67
N ARG A 25 -3.87 -4.14 -5.40
CA ARG A 25 -3.32 -3.34 -4.29
C ARG A 25 -1.81 -3.50 -4.16
N LEU A 26 -1.28 -4.73 -4.30
CA LEU A 26 0.15 -4.99 -4.26
C LEU A 26 0.90 -4.37 -5.45
N ARG A 27 0.29 -4.35 -6.65
CA ARG A 27 0.89 -3.64 -7.80
C ARG A 27 0.96 -2.14 -7.54
N ASN A 28 -0.14 -1.55 -7.09
CA ASN A 28 -0.18 -0.14 -6.72
C ASN A 28 0.82 0.18 -5.59
N LEU A 29 1.00 -0.73 -4.63
CA LEU A 29 1.97 -0.56 -3.54
C LEU A 29 3.40 -0.45 -4.07
N ILE A 30 3.78 -1.29 -5.04
CA ILE A 30 5.09 -1.19 -5.68
C ILE A 30 5.24 0.15 -6.42
N GLU A 31 4.22 0.56 -7.19
CA GLU A 31 4.21 1.85 -7.87
C GLU A 31 4.31 3.04 -6.89
N GLU A 32 3.64 2.96 -5.73
CA GLU A 32 3.71 3.94 -4.65
C GLU A 32 5.12 4.04 -4.07
N VAL A 33 5.78 2.90 -3.82
CA VAL A 33 7.15 2.84 -3.28
C VAL A 33 8.16 3.38 -4.30
N GLU A 34 8.03 2.97 -5.57
CA GLU A 34 8.89 3.46 -6.65
C GLU A 34 8.74 4.97 -6.85
N LEU A 35 7.52 5.50 -6.79
CA LEU A 35 7.28 6.94 -6.89
C LEU A 35 7.84 7.68 -5.67
N ALA A 36 7.69 7.14 -4.46
CA ALA A 36 8.25 7.73 -3.24
C ALA A 36 9.77 7.89 -3.32
N ASP A 37 10.46 6.86 -3.83
CA ASP A 37 11.90 6.90 -4.10
C ASP A 37 12.26 7.97 -5.17
N GLN A 38 11.53 7.98 -6.28
CA GLN A 38 11.76 8.93 -7.38
C GLN A 38 11.59 10.40 -6.97
N VAL A 39 10.67 10.70 -6.05
CA VAL A 39 10.44 12.06 -5.55
C VAL A 39 11.27 12.42 -4.31
N GLY A 40 12.13 11.49 -3.86
CA GLY A 40 13.11 11.73 -2.79
C GLY A 40 12.52 11.76 -1.39
N LEU A 41 11.49 10.95 -1.10
CA LEU A 41 11.07 10.69 0.28
C LEU A 41 12.10 9.80 0.98
N ASP A 42 12.35 10.08 2.26
CA ASP A 42 13.39 9.42 3.04
C ASP A 42 12.96 8.01 3.52
N VAL A 43 11.66 7.80 3.71
CA VAL A 43 11.10 6.57 4.30
C VAL A 43 9.78 6.16 3.64
N PHE A 44 9.60 4.86 3.43
CA PHE A 44 8.30 4.24 3.14
C PHE A 44 8.05 3.07 4.10
N GLY A 45 7.03 3.19 4.95
CA GLY A 45 6.65 2.17 5.92
C GLY A 45 5.50 1.29 5.44
N LEU A 46 5.64 -0.02 5.58
CA LEU A 46 4.55 -0.98 5.39
C LEU A 46 4.29 -1.69 6.73
N GLY A 47 3.06 -1.56 7.24
CA GLY A 47 2.66 -2.29 8.44
C GLY A 47 2.06 -3.66 8.13
N GLU A 48 2.31 -4.62 9.02
CA GLU A 48 1.79 -6.00 8.94
C GLU A 48 0.45 -6.12 9.66
N HIS A 49 -0.55 -6.72 9.01
CA HIS A 49 -1.84 -7.03 9.62
C HIS A 49 -2.45 -8.35 9.16
N HIS A 50 -2.89 -9.16 10.11
CA HIS A 50 -3.54 -10.46 9.87
C HIS A 50 -5.07 -10.32 9.83
N ARG A 51 -5.58 -9.57 8.85
CA ARG A 51 -7.03 -9.40 8.61
C ARG A 51 -7.32 -9.40 7.10
N PRO A 52 -8.52 -9.84 6.67
CA PRO A 52 -8.84 -9.98 5.24
C PRO A 52 -8.93 -8.66 4.48
N ASP A 53 -8.97 -7.52 5.17
CA ASP A 53 -9.03 -6.18 4.59
C ASP A 53 -7.64 -5.54 4.34
N TYR A 54 -6.54 -6.28 4.57
CA TYR A 54 -5.18 -5.84 4.26
C TYR A 54 -4.46 -6.86 3.38
N ALA A 55 -3.63 -6.35 2.45
CA ALA A 55 -2.83 -7.19 1.55
C ALA A 55 -1.46 -7.59 2.13
N ALA A 56 -1.02 -6.97 3.22
CA ALA A 56 0.24 -7.24 3.89
C ALA A 56 0.00 -7.92 5.24
N SER A 57 0.46 -9.16 5.38
CA SER A 57 0.33 -10.03 6.56
C SER A 57 1.59 -10.83 6.80
#